data_AF-A0A344UUT7-F1
#
_entry.id   AF-A0A344UUT7-F1
#
_cell.length_a   1.000
_cell.length_b   1.000
_cell.length_c   1.000
_cell.angle_alpha   90.00
_cell.angle_beta   90.00
_cell.angle_gamma   90.00
#
_symmetry.space_group_name_H-M   'P 1'
#
loop_
_entity.id
_entity.type
_entity.pdbx_description
1 polymer ?
#
loop_
_entity_poly.entity_id
_entity_poly.type
_entity_poly.pdbx_seq_one_letter_code
_entity_poly.pdbx_strand_id
1 'polypeptide(L)'
;MSVPQWITGEREGLAPVGDVVVPAGGRRTRPSNVALKVTMAVTGTIFALFVLVHMIGNLKAFMGPEEYNSYAAFLRTLLHPLIPYEGVLWILRIVLLVCLVAHILSGVTIWVRGRRGRGAHRRRRMGALTWGARTMLVSGILLLVFIVVHILDLTIGAGVASAGYQAPVRTGSAEVNVYAYQNLVASLSRPAMAIFYSALMLVIGVHLVQGAWSVINDFGGTGARLRRIWMLVGILIALAIVVGNGVLPMLVLAGVIS
;
A
#
# COMPACT_ATOMS: atom_id res chain seq x y z
N MET A 1 -72.80 -42.93 -16.80
CA MET A 1 -71.35 -42.65 -16.70
C MET A 1 -70.93 -41.91 -17.95
N SER A 2 -70.76 -40.59 -17.86
CA SER A 2 -70.26 -39.76 -18.96
C SER A 2 -68.95 -39.12 -18.50
N VAL A 3 -67.87 -39.46 -19.20
CA VAL A 3 -66.53 -38.96 -18.93
C VAL A 3 -66.47 -37.49 -19.40
N PRO A 4 -65.97 -36.54 -18.58
CA PRO A 4 -65.90 -35.13 -18.97
C PRO A 4 -64.94 -34.86 -20.15
N GLN A 5 -65.33 -33.95 -21.05
CA GLN A 5 -64.63 -33.62 -22.31
C GLN A 5 -63.22 -33.02 -22.18
N TRP A 6 -62.69 -32.78 -20.97
CA TRP A 6 -61.32 -32.30 -20.80
C TRP A 6 -60.26 -33.39 -21.04
N ILE A 7 -60.67 -34.65 -21.22
CA ILE A 7 -59.76 -35.77 -21.50
C ILE A 7 -59.40 -35.88 -23.00
N THR A 8 -60.12 -35.23 -23.92
CA THR A 8 -59.91 -35.39 -25.38
C THR A 8 -59.35 -34.13 -26.08
N GLY A 9 -58.72 -33.21 -25.35
CA GLY A 9 -58.02 -32.08 -25.97
C GLY A 9 -56.75 -32.55 -26.69
N GLU A 10 -56.82 -32.65 -28.02
CA GLU A 10 -55.66 -32.85 -28.88
C GLU A 10 -54.57 -31.81 -28.57
N ARG A 11 -53.34 -32.29 -28.31
CA ARG A 11 -52.18 -31.43 -28.10
C ARG A 11 -51.72 -30.88 -29.44
N GLU A 12 -52.39 -29.84 -29.92
CA GLU A 12 -51.90 -29.05 -31.04
C GLU A 12 -50.59 -28.36 -30.66
N GLY A 13 -49.50 -28.83 -31.25
CA GLY A 13 -48.43 -27.98 -31.78
C GLY A 13 -47.71 -27.05 -30.81
N LEU A 14 -47.15 -27.55 -29.71
CA LEU A 14 -45.99 -26.89 -29.10
C LEU A 14 -44.74 -27.30 -29.89
N ALA A 15 -44.35 -26.46 -30.85
CA ALA A 15 -43.04 -26.56 -31.48
C ALA A 15 -41.95 -26.69 -30.39
N PRO A 16 -40.98 -27.61 -30.53
CA PRO A 16 -39.90 -27.71 -29.56
C PRO A 16 -39.16 -26.37 -29.58
N VAL A 17 -39.30 -25.60 -28.50
CA VAL A 17 -38.45 -24.44 -28.24
C VAL A 17 -37.06 -25.01 -28.08
N GLY A 18 -36.32 -25.09 -29.19
CA GLY A 18 -34.93 -25.51 -29.18
C GLY A 18 -34.19 -24.67 -28.17
N ASP A 19 -33.43 -25.32 -27.29
CA ASP A 19 -32.57 -24.67 -26.32
C ASP A 19 -31.66 -23.71 -27.09
N VAL A 20 -31.96 -22.41 -27.01
CA VAL A 20 -31.06 -21.39 -27.51
C VAL A 20 -29.84 -21.48 -26.62
N VAL A 21 -28.79 -22.16 -27.11
CA VAL A 21 -27.48 -22.15 -26.47
C VAL A 21 -27.01 -20.71 -26.50
N VAL A 22 -27.26 -19.99 -25.41
CA VAL A 22 -26.71 -18.66 -25.19
C VAL A 22 -25.20 -18.83 -25.30
N PRO A 23 -24.53 -18.24 -26.31
CA PRO A 23 -23.09 -18.37 -26.41
C PRO A 23 -22.53 -17.85 -25.09
N ALA A 24 -21.72 -18.67 -24.41
CA ALA A 24 -21.08 -18.30 -23.18
C ALA A 24 -20.10 -17.17 -23.50
N GLY A 25 -20.60 -15.93 -23.51
CA GLY A 25 -19.81 -14.73 -23.69
C GLY A 25 -18.69 -14.80 -22.68
N GLY A 26 -17.44 -14.76 -23.18
CA GLY A 26 -16.24 -15.09 -22.41
C GLY A 26 -16.33 -14.54 -21.00
N ARG A 27 -16.51 -15.44 -20.02
CA ARG A 27 -16.64 -15.06 -18.62
C ARG A 27 -15.35 -14.34 -18.24
N ARG A 28 -15.39 -13.00 -18.20
CA ARG A 28 -14.35 -12.20 -17.54
C ARG A 28 -14.27 -12.72 -16.11
N THR A 29 -13.26 -13.53 -15.83
CA THR A 29 -13.04 -14.16 -14.54
C THR A 29 -12.69 -13.05 -13.55
N ARG A 30 -13.70 -12.55 -12.84
CA ARG A 30 -13.49 -11.57 -11.77
C ARG A 30 -12.67 -12.26 -10.67
N PRO A 31 -11.62 -11.63 -10.13
CA PRO A 31 -10.82 -12.22 -9.08
C PRO A 31 -11.70 -12.51 -7.85
N SER A 32 -11.51 -13.71 -7.28
CA SER A 32 -12.21 -14.14 -6.08
C SER A 32 -11.81 -13.26 -4.88
N ASN A 33 -12.64 -13.21 -3.84
CA ASN A 33 -12.27 -12.45 -2.63
C ASN A 33 -11.02 -13.02 -1.95
N VAL A 34 -10.78 -14.33 -2.07
CA VAL A 34 -9.56 -14.98 -1.57
C VAL A 34 -8.34 -14.46 -2.33
N ALA A 35 -8.38 -14.46 -3.67
CA ALA A 35 -7.29 -13.95 -4.48
C ALA A 35 -6.98 -12.48 -4.14
N LEU A 36 -8.00 -11.62 -4.03
CA LEU A 36 -7.82 -10.22 -3.67
C LEU A 36 -7.17 -10.03 -2.28
N LYS A 37 -7.58 -10.82 -1.29
CA LYS A 37 -7.00 -10.79 0.06
C LYS A 37 -5.55 -11.23 0.09
N VAL A 38 -5.22 -12.32 -0.62
CA VAL A 38 -3.84 -12.79 -0.76
C VAL A 38 -2.99 -11.74 -1.46
N THR A 39 -3.49 -11.12 -2.54
CA THR A 39 -2.82 -9.99 -3.21
C THR A 39 -2.55 -8.84 -2.24
N MET A 40 -3.54 -8.45 -1.42
CA MET A 40 -3.34 -7.41 -0.40
C MET A 40 -2.30 -7.81 0.65
N ALA A 41 -2.29 -9.06 1.10
CA ALA A 41 -1.35 -9.55 2.09
C ALA A 41 0.09 -9.55 1.56
N VAL A 42 0.30 -10.02 0.32
CA VAL A 42 1.61 -10.02 -0.34
C VAL A 42 2.10 -8.59 -0.56
N THR A 43 1.30 -7.75 -1.21
CA THR A 43 1.67 -6.35 -1.49
C THR A 43 1.89 -5.54 -0.21
N GLY A 44 1.05 -5.73 0.81
CA GLY A 44 1.21 -5.09 2.12
C GLY A 44 2.48 -5.53 2.85
N THR A 45 2.88 -6.79 2.71
CA THR A 45 4.14 -7.30 3.27
C THR A 45 5.35 -6.68 2.56
N ILE A 46 5.30 -6.58 1.22
CA ILE A 46 6.35 -5.89 0.44
C ILE A 46 6.46 -4.42 0.89
N PHE A 47 5.34 -3.73 1.11
CA PHE A 47 5.36 -2.36 1.62
C PHE A 47 5.93 -2.25 3.03
N ALA A 48 5.56 -3.15 3.94
CA ALA A 48 6.12 -3.16 5.29
C ALA A 48 7.65 -3.31 5.28
N LEU A 49 8.17 -4.23 4.45
CA LEU A 49 9.61 -4.40 4.26
C LEU A 49 10.27 -3.17 3.63
N PHE A 50 9.65 -2.60 2.59
CA PHE A 50 10.14 -1.38 1.96
C PHE A 50 10.22 -0.22 2.95
N VAL A 51 9.15 0.05 3.71
CA VAL A 51 9.12 1.14 4.69
C VAL A 51 10.15 0.91 5.80
N LEU A 52 10.39 -0.34 6.21
CA LEU A 52 11.44 -0.67 7.17
C LEU A 52 12.84 -0.36 6.63
N VAL A 53 13.17 -0.80 5.41
CA VAL A 53 14.46 -0.49 4.78
C VAL A 53 14.60 1.02 4.48
N HIS A 54 13.51 1.66 4.08
CA HIS A 54 13.45 3.10 3.87
C HIS A 54 13.72 3.86 5.16
N MET A 55 13.14 3.43 6.28
CA MET A 55 13.45 3.98 7.62
C MET A 55 14.94 3.83 7.95
N ILE A 56 15.55 2.67 7.70
CA ILE A 56 16.99 2.47 7.92
C ILE A 56 17.82 3.48 7.11
N GLY A 57 17.44 3.73 5.86
CA GLY A 57 18.05 4.78 5.04
C GLY A 57 17.89 6.16 5.66
N ASN A 58 16.68 6.49 6.14
CA ASN A 58 16.39 7.78 6.77
C ASN A 58 17.18 7.99 8.07
N LEU A 59 17.43 6.93 8.84
CA LEU A 59 18.23 7.00 10.06
C LEU A 59 19.69 7.40 9.78
N LYS A 60 20.19 7.29 8.55
CA LYS A 60 21.50 7.85 8.21
C LYS A 60 21.55 9.37 8.29
N ALA A 61 20.41 10.06 8.36
CA ALA A 61 20.39 11.51 8.52
C ALA A 61 21.04 11.93 9.85
N PHE A 62 20.99 11.08 10.87
CA PHE A 62 21.68 11.28 12.15
C PHE A 62 23.21 11.18 12.04
N MET A 63 23.73 10.63 10.95
CA MET A 63 25.17 10.50 10.69
C MET A 63 25.72 11.66 9.85
N GLY A 64 24.86 12.61 9.46
CA GLY A 64 25.24 13.79 8.70
C GLY A 64 25.14 13.66 7.17
N PRO A 65 25.43 14.75 6.45
CA PRO A 65 25.19 14.86 5.01
C PRO A 65 26.01 13.90 4.16
N GLU A 66 27.25 13.61 4.55
CA GLU A 66 28.15 12.72 3.81
C GLU A 66 27.59 11.29 3.76
N GLU A 67 27.31 10.69 4.92
CA GLU A 67 26.78 9.33 5.04
C GLU A 67 25.40 9.16 4.39
N TYR A 68 24.57 10.19 4.47
CA TYR A 68 23.24 10.17 3.88
C TYR A 68 23.31 10.23 2.34
N ASN A 69 24.11 11.15 1.80
CA ASN A 69 24.26 11.33 0.37
C ASN A 69 25.06 10.19 -0.26
N SER A 70 26.06 9.64 0.43
CA SER A 70 26.81 8.46 -0.02
C SER A 70 25.91 7.23 -0.11
N TYR A 71 25.00 7.04 0.86
CA TYR A 71 24.00 5.97 0.78
C TYR A 71 23.05 6.16 -0.39
N ALA A 72 22.58 7.38 -0.62
CA ALA A 72 21.73 7.69 -1.76
C ALA A 72 22.46 7.45 -3.10
N ALA A 73 23.75 7.76 -3.19
CA ALA A 73 24.58 7.47 -4.36
C ALA A 73 24.80 5.96 -4.53
N PHE A 74 25.12 5.23 -3.46
CA PHE A 74 25.30 3.77 -3.45
C PHE A 74 24.07 3.03 -4.00
N LEU A 75 22.86 3.46 -3.61
CA LEU A 75 21.64 2.85 -4.14
C LEU A 75 21.51 2.99 -5.67
N ARG A 76 22.10 4.02 -6.29
CA ARG A 76 22.10 4.22 -7.74
C ARG A 76 23.14 3.35 -8.44
N THR A 77 24.21 2.98 -7.77
CA THR A 77 25.29 2.14 -8.31
C THR A 77 25.18 0.67 -7.88
N LEU A 78 24.12 0.32 -7.16
CA LEU A 78 23.90 -1.03 -6.66
C LEU A 78 23.84 -2.04 -7.83
N LEU A 79 24.68 -3.07 -7.77
CA LEU A 79 24.88 -4.08 -8.82
C LEU A 79 25.49 -3.54 -10.14
N HIS A 80 26.08 -2.35 -10.18
CA HIS A 80 26.85 -1.89 -11.35
C HIS A 80 28.19 -2.64 -11.46
N PRO A 81 28.65 -3.07 -12.65
CA PRO A 81 28.08 -2.87 -13.99
C PRO A 81 27.12 -3.97 -14.47
N LEU A 82 26.81 -4.98 -13.64
CA LEU A 82 25.86 -6.05 -14.02
C LEU A 82 24.49 -5.48 -14.41
N ILE A 83 24.07 -4.41 -13.74
CA ILE A 83 22.86 -3.64 -14.03
C ILE A 83 23.27 -2.18 -14.31
N PRO A 84 22.63 -1.49 -15.28
CA PRO A 84 22.92 -0.09 -15.56
C PRO A 84 22.77 0.82 -14.33
N TYR A 85 23.45 1.98 -14.35
CA TYR A 85 23.27 3.03 -13.35
C TYR A 85 21.78 3.34 -13.13
N GLU A 86 21.34 3.38 -11.87
CA GLU A 86 19.94 3.48 -11.41
C GLU A 86 19.01 2.32 -11.78
N GLY A 87 19.49 1.28 -12.45
CA GLY A 87 18.64 0.18 -12.92
C GLY A 87 17.94 -0.56 -11.79
N VAL A 88 18.64 -0.84 -10.68
CA VAL A 88 18.02 -1.48 -9.51
C VAL A 88 16.95 -0.58 -8.87
N LEU A 89 17.20 0.73 -8.79
CA LEU A 89 16.21 1.68 -8.26
C LEU A 89 14.95 1.71 -9.12
N TRP A 90 15.08 1.68 -10.44
CA TRP A 90 13.94 1.63 -11.35
C TRP A 90 13.14 0.34 -11.21
N ILE A 91 13.81 -0.81 -11.07
CA ILE A 91 13.14 -2.09 -10.80
C ILE A 91 12.33 -2.00 -9.50
N LEU A 92 12.94 -1.52 -8.41
CA LEU A 92 12.26 -1.34 -7.13
C LEU A 92 11.06 -0.40 -7.26
N ARG A 93 11.20 0.74 -7.96
CA ARG A 93 10.10 1.70 -8.20
C ARG A 93 8.94 1.06 -8.97
N ILE A 94 9.22 0.31 -10.02
CA ILE A 94 8.18 -0.37 -10.83
C ILE A 94 7.47 -1.42 -9.98
N VAL A 95 8.21 -2.24 -9.23
CA VAL A 95 7.64 -3.25 -8.33
C VAL A 95 6.73 -2.60 -7.29
N LEU A 96 7.18 -1.52 -6.64
CA LEU A 96 6.38 -0.80 -5.65
C LEU A 96 5.13 -0.17 -6.26
N LEU A 97 5.24 0.40 -7.48
CA LEU A 97 4.10 0.97 -8.19
C LEU A 97 3.06 -0.10 -8.54
N VAL A 98 3.49 -1.24 -9.06
CA VAL A 98 2.60 -2.38 -9.36
C VAL A 98 1.94 -2.89 -8.08
N CYS A 99 2.71 -3.02 -6.99
CA CYS A 99 2.17 -3.37 -5.68
C CYS A 99 1.14 -2.35 -5.20
N LEU A 100 1.37 -1.06 -5.42
CA LEU A 100 0.48 0.02 -4.94
C LEU A 100 -0.87 -0.05 -5.63
N VAL A 101 -0.85 -0.16 -6.95
CA VAL A 101 -2.06 -0.30 -7.76
C VAL A 101 -2.79 -1.58 -7.37
N ALA A 102 -2.10 -2.71 -7.29
CA ALA A 102 -2.72 -3.99 -6.92
C ALA A 102 -3.32 -3.96 -5.49
N HIS A 103 -2.63 -3.33 -4.54
CA HIS A 103 -3.08 -3.19 -3.15
C HIS A 103 -4.35 -2.35 -3.05
N ILE A 104 -4.35 -1.16 -3.66
CA ILE A 104 -5.48 -0.23 -3.65
C ILE A 104 -6.69 -0.84 -4.37
N LEU A 105 -6.51 -1.36 -5.58
CA LEU A 105 -7.60 -1.94 -6.36
C LEU A 105 -8.23 -3.13 -5.62
N SER A 106 -7.42 -3.98 -4.99
CA SER A 106 -7.92 -5.11 -4.20
C SER A 106 -8.71 -4.65 -2.98
N GLY A 107 -8.17 -3.68 -2.22
CA GLY A 107 -8.83 -3.11 -1.04
C GLY A 107 -10.16 -2.42 -1.37
N VAL A 108 -10.17 -1.57 -2.38
CA VAL A 108 -11.38 -0.89 -2.86
C VAL A 108 -12.40 -1.91 -3.37
N THR A 109 -11.97 -2.92 -4.13
CA THR A 109 -12.89 -3.95 -4.65
C THR A 109 -13.54 -4.73 -3.52
N ILE A 110 -12.79 -5.17 -2.50
CA ILE A 110 -13.34 -5.85 -1.32
C ILE A 110 -14.29 -4.93 -0.57
N TRP A 111 -13.94 -3.66 -0.38
CA TRP A 111 -14.80 -2.70 0.32
C TRP A 111 -16.12 -2.46 -0.41
N VAL A 112 -16.09 -2.26 -1.74
CA VAL A 112 -17.29 -2.09 -2.57
C VAL A 112 -18.17 -3.34 -2.54
N ARG A 113 -17.58 -4.53 -2.70
CA ARG A 113 -18.31 -5.81 -2.60
C ARG A 113 -18.96 -5.98 -1.23
N GLY A 114 -18.22 -5.67 -0.18
CA GLY A 114 -18.71 -5.71 1.19
C GLY A 114 -19.80 -4.68 1.48
N ARG A 115 -19.79 -3.53 0.81
CA ARG A 115 -20.85 -2.49 0.93
C ARG A 115 -22.11 -2.87 0.16
N ARG A 116 -21.97 -3.41 -1.05
CA ARG A 116 -23.11 -3.89 -1.86
C ARG A 116 -23.79 -5.12 -1.25
N GLY A 117 -23.03 -5.98 -0.57
CA GLY A 117 -23.57 -7.16 0.12
C GLY A 117 -24.31 -6.85 1.44
N ARG A 118 -24.24 -5.61 1.95
CA ARG A 118 -25.02 -5.17 3.11
C ARG A 118 -26.43 -4.83 2.63
N GLY A 119 -27.32 -5.84 2.57
CA GLY A 119 -28.75 -5.62 2.29
C GLY A 119 -29.42 -4.74 3.35
N ALA A 120 -30.73 -4.50 3.19
CA ALA A 120 -31.52 -3.61 4.06
C ALA A 120 -31.52 -4.00 5.56
N HIS A 121 -31.25 -5.28 5.86
CA HIS A 121 -31.23 -5.79 7.22
C HIS A 121 -29.80 -5.96 7.73
N ARG A 122 -29.53 -5.33 8.89
CA ARG A 122 -28.28 -5.55 9.63
C ARG A 122 -28.22 -7.00 10.11
N ARG A 123 -27.25 -7.78 9.64
CA ARG A 123 -27.02 -9.16 10.12
C ARG A 123 -26.77 -9.14 11.63
N ARG A 124 -27.73 -9.66 12.41
CA ARG A 124 -27.71 -9.71 13.89
C ARG A 124 -26.57 -10.56 14.49
N ARG A 125 -25.93 -11.46 13.72
CA ARG A 125 -24.91 -12.42 14.19
C ARG A 125 -23.49 -12.19 13.66
N MET A 126 -23.20 -11.07 12.99
CA MET A 126 -21.82 -10.74 12.64
C MET A 126 -21.16 -9.99 13.81
N GLY A 127 -20.01 -10.48 14.27
CA GLY A 127 -19.20 -9.78 15.26
C GLY A 127 -18.88 -8.35 14.81
N ALA A 128 -18.75 -7.43 15.76
CA ALA A 128 -18.45 -6.04 15.45
C ALA A 128 -17.13 -5.95 14.65
N LEU A 129 -17.13 -5.19 13.56
CA LEU A 129 -15.88 -4.80 12.88
C LEU A 129 -14.96 -4.17 13.91
N THR A 130 -13.73 -4.69 14.02
CA THR A 130 -12.67 -4.11 14.85
C THR A 130 -12.47 -2.65 14.46
N TRP A 131 -12.09 -1.80 15.41
CA TRP A 131 -11.87 -0.38 15.15
C TRP A 131 -10.86 -0.17 14.01
N GLY A 132 -9.81 -0.98 13.99
CA GLY A 132 -8.83 -1.03 12.91
C GLY A 132 -9.43 -1.33 11.53
N ALA A 133 -10.35 -2.29 11.42
CA ALA A 133 -11.02 -2.59 10.15
C ALA A 133 -11.90 -1.43 9.63
N ARG A 134 -12.39 -0.57 10.53
CA ARG A 134 -13.18 0.63 10.16
C ARG A 134 -12.30 1.73 9.60
N THR A 135 -11.05 1.83 10.07
CA THR A 135 -10.10 2.88 9.69
C THR A 135 -9.19 2.49 8.53
N MET A 136 -9.17 1.23 8.07
CA MET A 136 -8.32 0.77 6.95
C MET A 136 -8.47 1.59 5.67
N LEU A 137 -9.69 1.94 5.26
CA LEU A 137 -9.90 2.74 4.05
C LEU A 137 -9.43 4.19 4.24
N VAL A 138 -9.75 4.80 5.38
CA VAL A 138 -9.37 6.18 5.69
C VAL A 138 -7.86 6.32 5.80
N SER A 139 -7.22 5.43 6.58
CA SER A 139 -5.75 5.37 6.66
C SER A 139 -5.13 5.15 5.29
N GLY A 140 -5.63 4.22 4.48
CA GLY A 140 -5.14 4.00 3.11
C GLY A 140 -5.21 5.24 2.22
N ILE A 141 -6.29 6.03 2.31
CA ILE A 141 -6.42 7.30 1.57
C ILE A 141 -5.40 8.34 2.06
N LEU A 142 -5.25 8.50 3.38
CA LEU A 142 -4.26 9.40 3.96
C LEU A 142 -2.84 9.00 3.55
N LEU A 143 -2.53 7.70 3.53
CA LEU A 143 -1.24 7.19 3.07
C LEU A 143 -1.02 7.42 1.58
N LEU A 144 -2.06 7.32 0.74
CA LEU A 144 -1.95 7.64 -0.68
C LEU A 144 -1.61 9.11 -0.89
N VAL A 145 -2.27 10.02 -0.17
CA VAL A 145 -1.94 11.45 -0.19
C VAL A 145 -0.49 11.67 0.26
N PHE A 146 -0.09 11.02 1.35
CA PHE A 146 1.28 11.05 1.83
C PHE A 146 2.30 10.59 0.79
N ILE A 147 2.08 9.47 0.11
CA ILE A 147 2.99 8.97 -0.92
C ILE A 147 3.13 9.99 -2.06
N VAL A 148 2.03 10.58 -2.51
CA VAL A 148 2.06 11.60 -3.59
C VAL A 148 2.84 12.83 -3.14
N VAL A 149 2.53 13.37 -1.94
CA VAL A 149 3.26 14.51 -1.38
C VAL A 149 4.75 14.18 -1.21
N HIS A 150 5.08 13.02 -0.65
CA HIS A 150 6.44 12.57 -0.41
C HIS A 150 7.28 12.49 -1.70
N ILE A 151 6.71 11.93 -2.77
CA ILE A 151 7.39 11.83 -4.07
C ILE A 151 7.59 13.22 -4.68
N LEU A 152 6.56 14.08 -4.66
CA LEU A 152 6.65 15.43 -5.20
C LEU A 152 7.66 16.30 -4.44
N ASP A 153 7.67 16.19 -3.12
CA ASP A 153 8.47 17.00 -2.22
C ASP A 153 9.96 16.61 -2.22
N LEU A 154 10.27 15.31 -2.07
CA LEU A 154 11.64 14.84 -1.83
C LEU A 154 12.28 14.09 -2.99
N THR A 155 11.50 13.59 -3.97
CA THR A 155 12.03 12.80 -5.08
C THR A 155 12.05 13.56 -6.41
N ILE A 156 10.98 14.30 -6.70
CA ILE A 156 10.81 15.01 -7.98
C ILE A 156 11.17 16.49 -7.83
N GLY A 157 10.81 17.12 -6.71
CA GLY A 157 11.03 18.56 -6.51
C GLY A 157 9.98 19.41 -7.21
N ALA A 158 8.70 19.03 -7.12
CA ALA A 158 7.61 19.71 -7.82
C ALA A 158 6.47 20.10 -6.86
N GLY A 159 5.84 21.25 -7.12
CA GLY A 159 4.64 21.71 -6.41
C GLY A 159 4.88 22.03 -4.93
N VAL A 160 4.80 21.01 -4.07
CA VAL A 160 4.93 21.10 -2.61
C VAL A 160 6.38 21.10 -2.12
N ALA A 161 7.34 20.88 -3.02
CA ALA A 161 8.77 20.87 -2.72
C ALA A 161 9.25 22.18 -2.07
N SER A 162 10.31 22.08 -1.27
CA SER A 162 10.97 23.27 -0.72
C SER A 162 11.60 24.11 -1.83
N ALA A 163 11.63 25.44 -1.66
CA ALA A 163 12.33 26.34 -2.57
C ALA A 163 13.83 26.05 -2.66
N GLY A 164 14.40 25.41 -1.62
CA GLY A 164 15.79 24.96 -1.59
C GLY A 164 16.03 23.58 -2.23
N TYR A 165 15.04 23.00 -2.91
CA TYR A 165 15.19 21.69 -3.55
C TYR A 165 16.26 21.71 -4.65
N GLN A 166 17.16 20.72 -4.62
CA GLN A 166 18.22 20.53 -5.59
C GLN A 166 18.08 19.16 -6.26
N ALA A 167 17.93 19.16 -7.59
CA ALA A 167 17.96 17.93 -8.37
C ALA A 167 19.39 17.35 -8.42
N PRO A 168 19.56 16.02 -8.54
CA PRO A 168 20.89 15.44 -8.73
C PRO A 168 21.58 16.02 -9.97
N VAL A 169 22.83 16.45 -9.82
CA VAL A 169 23.63 17.04 -10.90
C VAL A 169 24.73 16.08 -11.31
N ARG A 170 24.87 15.83 -12.62
CA ARG A 170 26.04 15.14 -13.18
C ARG A 170 27.13 16.17 -13.46
N THR A 171 28.20 16.13 -12.68
CA THR A 171 29.41 16.90 -12.94
C THR A 171 30.44 15.98 -13.60
N GLY A 172 30.68 16.19 -14.89
CA GLY A 172 31.58 15.36 -15.69
C GLY A 172 30.99 13.98 -16.06
N SER A 173 31.86 13.03 -16.43
CA SER A 173 31.46 11.73 -17.00
C SER A 173 31.19 10.63 -15.97
N ALA A 174 31.55 10.80 -14.69
CA ALA A 174 31.53 9.70 -13.71
C ALA A 174 30.81 10.02 -12.38
N GLU A 175 30.76 11.27 -11.93
CA GLU A 175 30.26 11.61 -10.59
C GLU A 175 28.86 12.24 -10.64
N VAL A 176 27.93 11.65 -9.89
CA VAL A 176 26.59 12.21 -9.67
C VAL A 176 26.54 12.77 -8.27
N ASN A 177 26.44 14.09 -8.16
CA ASN A 177 26.22 14.76 -6.90
C ASN A 177 24.75 14.61 -6.50
N VAL A 178 24.52 13.95 -5.37
CA VAL A 178 23.19 13.70 -4.82
C VAL A 178 22.96 14.60 -3.60
N TYR A 179 21.90 15.41 -3.63
CA TYR A 179 21.57 16.38 -2.59
C TYR A 179 20.41 15.92 -1.69
N ALA A 180 20.36 14.62 -1.37
CA ALA A 180 19.22 14.02 -0.68
C ALA A 180 19.08 14.53 0.76
N TYR A 181 20.20 14.73 1.46
CA TYR A 181 20.21 15.30 2.82
C TYR A 181 19.71 16.75 2.81
N GLN A 182 20.22 17.55 1.89
CA GLN A 182 19.86 18.96 1.76
C GLN A 182 18.37 19.13 1.46
N ASN A 183 17.81 18.31 0.58
CA ASN A 183 16.38 18.32 0.27
C ASN A 183 15.52 17.89 1.47
N LEU A 184 15.98 16.89 2.22
CA LEU A 184 15.32 16.44 3.45
C LEU A 184 15.26 17.57 4.48
N VAL A 185 16.40 18.18 4.81
CA VAL A 185 16.49 19.28 5.76
C VAL A 185 15.67 20.48 5.26
N ALA A 186 15.84 20.90 4.00
CA ALA A 186 15.13 22.04 3.43
C ALA A 186 13.60 21.87 3.44
N SER A 187 13.08 20.66 3.30
CA SER A 187 11.64 20.42 3.40
C SER A 187 11.17 20.41 4.86
N LEU A 188 11.88 19.68 5.74
CA LEU A 188 11.46 19.45 7.11
C LEU A 188 11.74 20.63 8.04
N SER A 189 12.57 21.59 7.65
CA SER A 189 12.67 22.89 8.32
C SER A 189 11.39 23.74 8.19
N ARG A 190 10.46 23.37 7.30
CA ARG A 190 9.14 24.02 7.20
C ARG A 190 8.19 23.39 8.25
N PRO A 191 7.69 24.15 9.24
CA PRO A 191 6.90 23.59 10.35
C PRO A 191 5.68 22.77 9.89
N ALA A 192 4.95 23.26 8.88
CA ALA A 192 3.79 22.56 8.35
C ALA A 192 4.14 21.18 7.77
N MET A 193 5.27 21.06 7.08
CA MET A 193 5.71 19.79 6.52
C MET A 193 6.19 18.86 7.61
N ALA A 194 7.00 19.33 8.56
CA ALA A 194 7.46 18.50 9.68
C ALA A 194 6.30 17.88 10.47
N ILE A 195 5.28 18.69 10.80
CA ILE A 195 4.08 18.22 11.49
C ILE A 195 3.30 17.22 10.61
N PHE A 196 3.16 17.51 9.32
CA PHE A 196 2.48 16.61 8.37
C PHE A 196 3.17 15.24 8.30
N TYR A 197 4.48 15.20 8.07
CA TYR A 197 5.25 13.95 8.00
C TYR A 197 5.15 13.16 9.31
N SER A 198 5.29 13.83 10.45
CA SER A 198 5.22 13.20 11.78
C SER A 198 3.84 12.62 12.07
N ALA A 199 2.76 13.36 11.75
CA ALA A 199 1.39 12.88 11.93
C ALA A 199 1.09 11.67 11.04
N LEU A 200 1.59 11.66 9.80
CA LEU A 200 1.41 10.56 8.87
C LEU A 200 2.17 9.30 9.29
N MET A 201 3.29 9.42 10.01
CA MET A 201 3.95 8.26 10.61
C MET A 201 3.04 7.53 11.60
N LEU A 202 2.25 8.25 12.40
CA LEU A 202 1.25 7.63 13.30
C LEU A 202 0.19 6.86 12.49
N VAL A 203 -0.26 7.43 11.38
CA VAL A 203 -1.22 6.77 10.46
C VAL A 203 -0.61 5.50 9.86
N ILE A 204 0.67 5.53 9.45
CA ILE A 204 1.40 4.34 8.97
C ILE A 204 1.45 3.28 10.07
N GLY A 205 1.77 3.65 11.31
CA GLY A 205 1.82 2.70 12.43
C GLY A 205 0.50 1.97 12.64
N VAL A 206 -0.60 2.73 12.68
CA VAL A 206 -1.96 2.18 12.76
C VAL A 206 -2.26 1.30 11.54
N HIS A 207 -1.93 1.72 10.32
CA HIS A 207 -2.18 0.92 9.12
C HIS A 207 -1.39 -0.39 9.11
N LEU A 208 -0.13 -0.37 9.55
CA LEU A 208 0.77 -1.53 9.61
C LEU A 208 0.32 -2.56 10.64
N VAL A 209 -0.05 -2.16 11.86
CA VAL A 209 -0.51 -3.10 12.90
C VAL A 209 -1.78 -3.82 12.45
N GLN A 210 -2.71 -3.09 11.84
CA GLN A 210 -3.94 -3.66 11.28
C GLN A 210 -3.66 -4.56 10.08
N GLY A 211 -2.72 -4.16 9.23
CA GLY A 211 -2.23 -4.94 8.10
C GLY A 211 -1.61 -6.25 8.56
N ALA A 212 -0.75 -6.23 9.58
CA ALA A 212 -0.12 -7.42 10.15
C ALA A 212 -1.17 -8.41 10.67
N TRP A 213 -2.21 -7.93 11.36
CA TRP A 213 -3.33 -8.78 11.75
C TRP A 213 -4.06 -9.39 10.54
N SER A 214 -4.26 -8.63 9.47
CA SER A 214 -4.95 -9.11 8.27
C SER A 214 -4.12 -10.17 7.54
N VAL A 215 -2.81 -9.94 7.40
CA VAL A 215 -1.86 -10.84 6.73
C VAL A 215 -1.87 -12.24 7.36
N ILE A 216 -1.73 -12.34 8.68
CA ILE A 216 -1.70 -13.65 9.35
C ILE A 216 -3.03 -14.42 9.20
N ASN A 217 -4.15 -13.70 9.12
CA ASN A 217 -5.45 -14.31 8.91
C ASN A 217 -5.65 -14.76 7.45
N ASP A 218 -5.22 -13.94 6.48
CA ASP A 218 -5.40 -14.22 5.05
C ASP A 218 -4.44 -15.32 4.56
N PHE A 219 -3.29 -15.53 5.20
CA PHE A 219 -2.42 -16.70 4.98
C PHE A 219 -2.82 -17.94 5.78
N GLY A 220 -3.92 -17.90 6.55
CA GLY A 220 -4.43 -19.08 7.24
C GLY A 220 -3.69 -19.45 8.53
N GLY A 221 -2.95 -18.52 9.15
CA GLY A 221 -2.35 -18.73 10.45
C GLY A 221 -3.45 -18.83 11.53
N THR A 222 -3.78 -20.05 11.98
CA THR A 222 -4.88 -20.31 12.94
C THR A 222 -4.42 -20.43 14.40
N GLY A 223 -3.14 -20.75 14.63
CA GLY A 223 -2.60 -20.97 15.97
C GLY A 223 -2.57 -19.71 16.84
N ALA A 224 -3.10 -19.80 18.07
CA ALA A 224 -3.17 -18.67 19.01
C ALA A 224 -1.79 -18.15 19.43
N ARG A 225 -0.78 -19.04 19.55
CA ARG A 225 0.60 -18.65 19.85
C ARG A 225 1.23 -17.92 18.66
N LEU A 226 1.09 -18.47 17.46
CA LEU A 226 1.58 -17.86 16.22
C LEU A 226 1.02 -16.46 16.02
N ARG A 227 -0.31 -16.28 16.15
CA ARG A 227 -0.97 -14.98 16.03
C ARG A 227 -0.44 -13.96 17.05
N ARG A 228 -0.22 -14.38 18.30
CA ARG A 228 0.34 -13.49 19.34
C ARG A 228 1.75 -13.05 19.01
N ILE A 229 2.63 -14.00 18.64
CA ILE A 229 4.02 -13.68 18.26
C ILE A 229 4.03 -12.75 17.04
N TRP A 230 3.24 -13.08 16.01
CA TRP A 230 3.14 -12.27 14.80
C TRP A 230 2.67 -10.84 15.09
N MET A 231 1.68 -10.68 15.97
CA MET A 231 1.20 -9.35 16.36
C MET A 231 2.23 -8.57 17.16
N LEU A 232 2.98 -9.22 18.06
CA LEU A 232 4.08 -8.56 18.76
C LEU A 232 5.13 -8.07 17.77
N VAL A 233 5.56 -8.91 16.82
CA VAL A 233 6.51 -8.52 15.77
C VAL A 233 5.97 -7.36 14.94
N GLY A 234 4.72 -7.43 14.49
CA GLY A 234 4.09 -6.36 13.72
C GLY A 234 4.01 -5.03 14.47
N ILE A 235 3.71 -5.07 15.78
CA ILE A 235 3.69 -3.88 16.64
C ILE A 235 5.09 -3.30 16.82
N LEU A 236 6.10 -4.14 17.07
CA LEU A 236 7.48 -3.68 17.24
C LEU A 236 8.01 -3.02 15.96
N ILE A 237 7.75 -3.62 14.79
CA ILE A 237 8.13 -3.04 13.49
C ILE A 237 7.41 -1.71 13.27
N ALA A 238 6.10 -1.65 13.52
CA ALA A 238 5.33 -0.42 13.37
C ALA A 238 5.83 0.69 14.31
N LEU A 239 6.14 0.35 15.57
CA LEU A 239 6.69 1.29 16.54
C LEU A 239 8.07 1.79 16.12
N ALA A 240 8.94 0.91 15.66
CA ALA A 240 10.25 1.29 15.15
C ALA A 240 10.13 2.30 13.99
N ILE A 241 9.25 2.04 13.02
CA ILE A 241 8.98 2.94 11.88
C ILE A 241 8.44 4.29 12.37
N VAL A 242 7.46 4.28 13.28
CA VAL A 242 6.87 5.49 13.83
C VAL A 242 7.90 6.34 14.55
N VAL A 243 8.73 5.74 15.41
CA VAL A 243 9.72 6.48 16.18
C VAL A 243 10.86 6.94 15.28
N GLY A 244 11.44 6.03 14.49
CA GLY A 244 12.60 6.31 13.65
C GLY A 244 12.34 7.39 12.61
N ASN A 245 11.22 7.29 11.88
CA ASN A 245 10.87 8.29 10.87
C ASN A 245 10.04 9.45 11.41
N GLY A 246 9.28 9.27 12.49
CA GLY A 246 8.37 10.31 13.01
C GLY A 246 9.07 11.34 13.89
N VAL A 247 10.16 10.96 14.57
CA VAL A 247 10.96 11.89 15.37
C VAL A 247 11.87 12.75 14.48
N LEU A 248 12.36 12.20 13.36
CA LEU A 248 13.29 12.87 12.46
C LEU A 248 12.82 14.27 12.02
N PRO A 249 11.58 14.47 11.50
CA PRO A 249 11.11 15.79 11.13
C PRO A 249 11.10 16.80 12.27
N MET A 250 10.77 16.36 13.49
CA MET A 250 10.75 17.23 14.67
C MET A 250 12.15 17.64 15.11
N LEU A 251 13.14 16.76 14.95
CA LEU A 251 14.54 17.06 15.25
C LEU A 251 15.18 18.01 14.23
N VAL A 252 14.83 17.86 12.95
CA VAL A 252 15.21 18.86 11.92
C VAL A 252 14.59 20.21 12.26
N LEU A 253 13.29 20.24 12.58
CA LEU A 253 12.60 21.47 12.92
C LEU A 253 13.17 22.13 14.19
N ALA A 254 13.65 21.35 15.15
CA ALA A 254 14.32 21.83 16.36
C ALA A 254 15.78 22.27 16.14
N GLY A 255 16.32 22.10 14.93
CA GLY A 255 17.71 22.46 14.59
C GLY A 255 18.76 21.48 15.11
N VAL A 256 18.37 20.30 15.63
CA VAL A 256 19.31 19.26 16.07
C VAL A 256 19.97 18.59 14.87
N ILE A 257 19.22 18.45 13.76
CA ILE A 257 19.71 18.01 12.46
C ILE A 257 19.61 19.22 11.53
N SER A 258 20.74 19.66 10.96
CA SER A 258 20.83 20.81 10.03
C SER A 258 21.80 20.57 8.89
#